data_AF-A0A8H8RBJ8-F1
#
_entry.id   AF-A0A8H8RBJ8-F1
#
_cell.length_a   1.000
_cell.length_b   1.000
_cell.length_c   1.000
_cell.angle_alpha   90.00
_cell.angle_beta   90.00
_cell.angle_gamma   90.00
#
_symmetry.space_group_name_H-M   'P 1'
#
loop_
_entity.id
_entity.type
_entity.pdbx_description
1 polymer ?
#
loop_
_entity_poly.entity_id
_entity_poly.type
_entity_poly.pdbx_seq_one_letter_code
_entity_poly.pdbx_strand_id
1 'polypeptide(L)'
;SPSEPNANLLAMLLANLAKHDDLKSILTLTRPAPPSSLASSTTAIDQLLDLFVKGADGTYNKDADYDYLSYLFADLAKHPEGRAYFLAPQSYDGVVPLTKITVFTEHKSDIRRKGVASTIKNVAFEIASHPAFLAEDEINILPYLLLPITGNEEYDEVEMLDMLPDLQLLPPDKKRDSDQGVIQTHVETLTLLTTTREGRDKLREVKVYPVIRETHMRVENEDVREACDRLVQVLMRDEEGGEEVDQGMTALSSSSNRGRIADTPQHRGGGAGSWARGQVEEEEDDDDDDDDDKIVEV
;
A
#
# COMPACT_ATOMS: atom_id res chain seq x y z
N SER A 1 -27.65 -6.87 0.79
CA SER A 1 -28.75 -6.62 -0.17
C SER A 1 -28.24 -5.67 -1.26
N PRO A 2 -28.65 -5.80 -2.54
CA PRO A 2 -28.37 -4.82 -3.60
C PRO A 2 -28.99 -3.43 -3.38
N SER A 3 -29.86 -3.30 -2.37
CA SER A 3 -30.58 -2.06 -2.04
C SER A 3 -30.30 -1.59 -0.60
N GLU A 4 -29.18 -2.03 0.00
CA GLU A 4 -28.81 -1.59 1.36
C GLU A 4 -28.18 -0.20 1.29
N PRO A 5 -28.86 0.86 1.77
CA PRO A 5 -28.35 2.23 1.66
C PRO A 5 -27.12 2.48 2.54
N ASN A 6 -26.92 1.70 3.60
CA ASN A 6 -25.78 1.87 4.51
C ASN A 6 -24.60 0.96 4.17
N ALA A 7 -24.57 0.34 2.98
CA ALA A 7 -23.56 -0.66 2.64
C ALA A 7 -22.13 -0.10 2.72
N ASN A 8 -21.90 1.16 2.34
CA ASN A 8 -20.60 1.81 2.50
C ASN A 8 -20.23 2.02 3.98
N LEU A 9 -21.17 2.44 4.84
CA LEU A 9 -20.92 2.58 6.28
C LEU A 9 -20.61 1.23 6.94
N LEU A 10 -21.27 0.17 6.51
CA LEU A 10 -21.01 -1.20 6.97
C LEU A 10 -19.62 -1.68 6.51
N ALA A 11 -19.22 -1.39 5.28
CA ALA A 11 -17.87 -1.68 4.79
C ALA A 11 -16.79 -0.93 5.60
N MET A 12 -17.02 0.34 5.92
CA MET A 12 -16.14 1.14 6.79
C MET A 12 -16.04 0.55 8.20
N LEU A 13 -17.17 0.17 8.79
CA LEU A 13 -17.19 -0.49 10.10
C LEU A 13 -16.37 -1.78 10.07
N LEU A 14 -16.58 -2.61 9.05
CA LEU A 14 -15.89 -3.89 8.90
C LEU A 14 -14.38 -3.72 8.74
N ALA A 15 -13.94 -2.73 7.94
CA ALA A 15 -12.53 -2.38 7.82
C ALA A 15 -11.90 -1.97 9.17
N ASN A 16 -12.64 -1.24 10.02
CA ASN A 16 -12.13 -0.90 11.35
C ASN A 16 -12.07 -2.11 12.28
N LEU A 17 -13.03 -3.02 12.22
CA LEU A 17 -13.05 -4.25 13.01
C LEU A 17 -11.92 -5.21 12.61
N ALA A 18 -11.43 -5.13 11.37
CA ALA A 18 -10.36 -6.00 10.86
C ALA A 18 -9.03 -5.83 11.58
N LYS A 19 -8.86 -4.74 12.32
CA LYS A 19 -7.70 -4.46 13.17
C LYS A 19 -7.65 -5.34 14.42
N HIS A 20 -8.76 -6.00 14.77
CA HIS A 20 -8.82 -6.96 15.87
C HIS A 20 -8.70 -8.39 15.33
N ASP A 21 -7.83 -9.18 15.97
CA ASP A 21 -7.56 -10.57 15.59
C ASP A 21 -8.82 -11.45 15.52
N ASP A 22 -9.87 -11.15 16.29
CA ASP A 22 -11.11 -11.92 16.29
C ASP A 22 -11.83 -11.92 14.92
N LEU A 23 -11.62 -10.88 14.10
CA LEU A 23 -12.24 -10.81 12.78
C LEU A 23 -11.61 -11.77 11.77
N LYS A 24 -10.47 -12.41 12.07
CA LYS A 24 -9.88 -13.46 11.19
C LYS A 24 -10.85 -14.62 10.93
N SER A 25 -11.79 -14.86 11.84
CA SER A 25 -12.87 -15.84 11.68
C SER A 25 -13.76 -15.58 10.45
N ILE A 26 -13.74 -14.37 9.88
CA ILE A 26 -14.49 -14.06 8.65
C ILE A 26 -14.04 -14.87 7.43
N LEU A 27 -12.78 -15.36 7.44
CA LEU A 27 -12.23 -16.19 6.38
C LEU A 27 -12.94 -17.55 6.27
N THR A 28 -13.55 -18.03 7.35
CA THR A 28 -14.25 -19.33 7.39
C THR A 28 -15.74 -19.21 7.74
N LEU A 29 -16.20 -18.00 8.07
CA LEU A 29 -17.58 -17.74 8.47
C LEU A 29 -18.55 -18.02 7.32
N THR A 30 -19.49 -18.95 7.53
CA THR A 30 -20.56 -19.22 6.56
C THR A 30 -21.74 -18.28 6.77
N ARG A 31 -22.26 -17.69 5.70
CA ARG A 31 -23.47 -16.84 5.63
C ARG A 31 -24.52 -17.46 4.70
N PRO A 32 -25.78 -17.00 4.75
CA PRO A 32 -26.79 -17.42 3.78
C PRO A 32 -26.30 -17.25 2.34
N ALA A 33 -26.77 -18.12 1.45
CA ALA A 33 -26.43 -18.03 0.03
C ALA A 33 -26.80 -16.65 -0.52
N PRO A 34 -25.90 -15.99 -1.25
CA PRO A 34 -26.17 -14.67 -1.78
C PRO A 34 -27.16 -14.75 -2.95
N PRO A 35 -27.78 -13.63 -3.34
CA PRO A 35 -28.57 -13.57 -4.57
C PRO A 35 -27.76 -14.07 -5.78
N SER A 36 -28.44 -14.68 -6.75
CA SER A 36 -27.80 -15.18 -7.98
C SER A 36 -27.09 -14.09 -8.77
N SER A 37 -27.51 -12.82 -8.63
CA SER A 37 -26.84 -11.66 -9.22
C SER A 37 -25.42 -11.43 -8.71
N LEU A 38 -25.12 -11.84 -7.46
CA LEU A 38 -23.76 -11.78 -6.94
C LEU A 38 -22.95 -13.01 -7.36
N ALA A 39 -23.57 -14.17 -7.57
CA ALA A 39 -22.90 -15.41 -8.01
C ALA A 39 -21.66 -15.77 -7.16
N SER A 40 -21.81 -15.75 -5.83
CA SER A 40 -20.75 -16.02 -4.85
C SER A 40 -21.06 -17.27 -4.01
N SER A 41 -20.07 -17.76 -3.27
CA SER A 41 -20.21 -18.86 -2.31
C SER A 41 -20.95 -18.45 -1.02
N THR A 42 -21.14 -19.40 -0.11
CA THR A 42 -21.67 -19.17 1.24
C THR A 42 -20.62 -18.66 2.23
N THR A 43 -19.34 -18.62 1.88
CA THR A 43 -18.29 -18.08 2.74
C THR A 43 -18.34 -16.55 2.73
N ALA A 44 -18.27 -15.93 3.91
CA ALA A 44 -18.42 -14.49 4.07
C ALA A 44 -17.35 -13.70 3.28
N ILE A 45 -16.09 -14.15 3.32
CA ILE A 45 -15.01 -13.45 2.62
C ILE A 45 -15.19 -13.48 1.08
N ASP A 46 -15.67 -14.59 0.53
CA ASP A 46 -15.97 -14.71 -0.91
C ASP A 46 -17.07 -13.70 -1.31
N GLN A 47 -18.13 -13.60 -0.50
CA GLN A 47 -19.21 -12.64 -0.74
C GLN A 47 -18.72 -11.19 -0.68
N LEU A 48 -17.82 -10.88 0.25
CA LEU A 48 -17.26 -9.55 0.39
C LEU A 48 -16.31 -9.20 -0.76
N LEU A 49 -15.49 -10.16 -1.21
CA LEU A 49 -14.64 -10.00 -2.38
C LEU A 49 -15.47 -9.76 -3.64
N ASP A 50 -16.52 -10.57 -3.84
CA ASP A 50 -17.42 -10.43 -4.97
C ASP A 50 -18.18 -9.09 -4.94
N LEU A 51 -18.59 -8.61 -3.76
CA LEU A 51 -19.17 -7.27 -3.60
C LEU A 51 -18.15 -6.18 -3.95
N PHE A 52 -16.90 -6.33 -3.52
CA PHE A 52 -15.84 -5.39 -3.88
C PHE A 52 -15.60 -5.33 -5.39
N VAL A 53 -15.55 -6.48 -6.06
CA VAL A 53 -15.29 -6.57 -7.50
C VAL A 53 -16.49 -6.10 -8.31
N LYS A 54 -17.68 -6.66 -8.04
CA LYS A 54 -18.90 -6.44 -8.83
C LYS A 54 -19.68 -5.20 -8.39
N GLY A 55 -19.31 -4.59 -7.27
CA GLY A 55 -19.96 -3.39 -6.72
C GLY A 55 -19.20 -2.09 -7.02
N ALA A 56 -18.03 -2.16 -7.63
CA ALA A 56 -17.29 -0.97 -8.06
C ALA A 56 -18.21 -0.05 -8.89
N ASP A 57 -18.11 1.25 -8.68
CA ASP A 57 -18.89 2.26 -9.40
C ASP A 57 -20.42 2.11 -9.29
N GLY A 58 -20.90 1.52 -8.20
CA GLY A 58 -22.33 1.35 -7.94
C GLY A 58 -23.03 0.33 -8.85
N THR A 59 -22.24 -0.55 -9.49
CA THR A 59 -22.75 -1.51 -10.49
C THR A 59 -23.62 -2.61 -9.87
N TYR A 60 -23.37 -3.00 -8.62
CA TYR A 60 -24.21 -3.94 -7.86
C TYR A 60 -25.26 -3.26 -6.97
N ASN A 61 -24.90 -2.15 -6.33
CA ASN A 61 -25.78 -1.36 -5.47
C ASN A 61 -25.61 0.12 -5.83
N LYS A 62 -26.69 0.80 -6.23
CA LYS A 62 -26.61 2.20 -6.67
C LYS A 62 -26.22 3.18 -5.56
N ASP A 63 -26.36 2.77 -4.31
CA ASP A 63 -26.05 3.57 -3.13
C ASP A 63 -24.67 3.21 -2.52
N ALA A 64 -23.91 2.29 -3.14
CA ALA A 64 -22.64 1.82 -2.57
C ALA A 64 -21.61 1.39 -3.62
N ASP A 65 -20.36 1.80 -3.38
CA ASP A 65 -19.19 1.44 -4.16
C ASP A 65 -18.34 0.35 -3.48
N TYR A 66 -18.54 0.08 -2.20
CA TYR A 66 -17.79 -0.91 -1.41
C TYR A 66 -16.29 -0.66 -1.31
N ASP A 67 -15.82 0.57 -1.53
CA ASP A 67 -14.40 0.91 -1.61
C ASP A 67 -13.62 0.49 -0.35
N TYR A 68 -14.20 0.71 0.83
CA TYR A 68 -13.55 0.42 2.12
C TYR A 68 -13.30 -1.07 2.39
N LEU A 69 -13.90 -1.98 1.62
CA LEU A 69 -13.52 -3.40 1.70
C LEU A 69 -12.06 -3.63 1.28
N SER A 70 -11.46 -2.72 0.52
CA SER A 70 -10.02 -2.76 0.21
C SER A 70 -9.15 -2.78 1.47
N TYR A 71 -9.54 -2.04 2.53
CA TYR A 71 -8.81 -2.01 3.79
C TYR A 71 -9.05 -3.25 4.65
N LEU A 72 -10.25 -3.84 4.60
CA LEU A 72 -10.50 -5.15 5.19
C LEU A 72 -9.53 -6.20 4.62
N PHE A 73 -9.39 -6.24 3.29
CA PHE A 73 -8.49 -7.19 2.62
C PHE A 73 -7.03 -6.94 2.97
N ALA A 74 -6.63 -5.67 3.02
CA ALA A 74 -5.28 -5.29 3.44
C ALA A 74 -5.00 -5.77 4.87
N ASP A 75 -5.91 -5.55 5.80
CA ASP A 75 -5.75 -5.99 7.19
C ASP A 75 -5.72 -7.52 7.32
N LEU A 76 -6.62 -8.25 6.64
CA LEU A 76 -6.60 -9.71 6.64
C LEU A 76 -5.29 -10.27 6.06
N ALA A 77 -4.78 -9.69 4.98
CA ALA A 77 -3.55 -10.13 4.32
C ALA A 77 -2.28 -9.96 5.17
N LYS A 78 -2.32 -9.23 6.30
CA LYS A 78 -1.22 -9.18 7.27
C LYS A 78 -0.96 -10.54 7.91
N HIS A 79 -2.00 -11.39 8.00
CA HIS A 79 -1.93 -12.69 8.66
C HIS A 79 -1.70 -13.83 7.66
N PRO A 80 -1.01 -14.92 8.06
CA PRO A 80 -0.75 -16.06 7.18
C PRO A 80 -2.00 -16.66 6.55
N GLU A 81 -3.10 -16.76 7.30
CA GLU A 81 -4.38 -17.31 6.83
C GLU A 81 -5.02 -16.42 5.77
N GLY A 82 -4.90 -15.09 5.93
CA GLY A 82 -5.37 -14.13 4.93
C GLY A 82 -4.53 -14.19 3.65
N ARG A 83 -3.20 -14.29 3.77
CA ARG A 83 -2.33 -14.52 2.59
C ARG A 83 -2.70 -15.81 1.87
N ALA A 84 -2.88 -16.89 2.61
CA ALA A 84 -3.28 -18.18 2.04
C ALA A 84 -4.59 -18.07 1.25
N TYR A 85 -5.58 -17.33 1.76
CA TYR A 85 -6.82 -17.05 1.02
C TYR A 85 -6.54 -16.33 -0.30
N PHE A 86 -5.74 -15.25 -0.28
CA PHE A 86 -5.48 -14.48 -1.50
C PHE A 86 -4.64 -15.20 -2.55
N LEU A 87 -3.92 -16.25 -2.16
CA LEU A 87 -2.96 -16.97 -3.01
C LEU A 87 -3.45 -18.33 -3.50
N ALA A 88 -4.57 -18.85 -2.98
CA ALA A 88 -5.11 -20.14 -3.37
C ALA A 88 -6.38 -19.98 -4.24
N PRO A 89 -6.52 -20.77 -5.33
CA PRO A 89 -7.77 -20.85 -6.07
C PRO A 89 -8.94 -21.24 -5.17
N GLN A 90 -10.05 -20.49 -5.25
CA GLN A 90 -11.24 -20.77 -4.45
C GLN A 90 -12.15 -21.78 -5.13
N SER A 91 -12.79 -22.65 -4.35
CA SER A 91 -13.58 -23.77 -4.88
C SER A 91 -14.84 -23.35 -5.66
N TYR A 92 -15.36 -22.14 -5.41
CA TYR A 92 -16.61 -21.69 -6.02
C TYR A 92 -16.47 -21.18 -7.46
N ASP A 93 -15.28 -20.69 -7.83
CA ASP A 93 -15.02 -20.17 -9.18
C ASP A 93 -13.67 -20.56 -9.78
N GLY A 94 -12.81 -21.26 -9.03
CA GLY A 94 -11.50 -21.74 -9.48
C GLY A 94 -10.46 -20.63 -9.65
N VAL A 95 -10.73 -19.42 -9.17
CA VAL A 95 -9.87 -18.25 -9.40
C VAL A 95 -9.10 -17.88 -8.12
N VAL A 96 -7.85 -17.47 -8.29
CA VAL A 96 -7.02 -16.91 -7.21
C VAL A 96 -7.56 -15.52 -6.82
N PRO A 97 -7.98 -15.28 -5.56
CA PRO A 97 -8.63 -14.02 -5.17
C PRO A 97 -7.81 -12.76 -5.46
N LEU A 98 -6.48 -12.83 -5.35
CA LEU A 98 -5.61 -11.68 -5.64
C LEU A 98 -5.81 -11.15 -7.07
N THR A 99 -5.93 -12.02 -8.07
CA THR A 99 -6.05 -11.61 -9.48
C THR A 99 -7.36 -10.88 -9.78
N LYS A 100 -8.38 -11.05 -8.93
CA LYS A 100 -9.65 -10.32 -9.05
C LYS A 100 -9.52 -8.85 -8.64
N ILE A 101 -8.51 -8.51 -7.83
CA ILE A 101 -8.36 -7.16 -7.28
C ILE A 101 -7.22 -6.35 -7.91
N THR A 102 -6.26 -7.00 -8.58
CA THR A 102 -5.10 -6.32 -9.20
C THR A 102 -5.50 -5.25 -10.20
N VAL A 103 -6.59 -5.45 -10.95
CA VAL A 103 -7.15 -4.47 -11.90
C VAL A 103 -7.52 -3.13 -11.26
N PHE A 104 -7.68 -3.07 -9.93
CA PHE A 104 -8.03 -1.85 -9.22
C PHE A 104 -6.81 -1.00 -8.81
N THR A 105 -5.57 -1.37 -9.18
CA THR A 105 -4.40 -0.53 -8.92
C THR A 105 -4.41 0.78 -9.72
N GLU A 106 -5.18 0.85 -10.81
CA GLU A 106 -5.41 2.07 -11.62
C GLU A 106 -6.84 2.62 -11.44
N HIS A 107 -7.56 2.23 -10.39
CA HIS A 107 -8.95 2.64 -10.20
C HIS A 107 -9.08 4.12 -9.80
N LYS A 108 -10.16 4.79 -10.21
CA LYS A 108 -10.40 6.22 -9.88
C LYS A 108 -10.54 6.51 -8.38
N SER A 109 -10.83 5.50 -7.57
CA SER A 109 -10.97 5.62 -6.11
C SER A 109 -9.63 5.44 -5.41
N ASP A 110 -9.19 6.47 -4.70
CA ASP A 110 -7.96 6.44 -3.90
C ASP A 110 -8.02 5.38 -2.79
N ILE A 111 -9.20 5.14 -2.20
CA ILE A 111 -9.39 4.14 -1.14
C ILE A 111 -9.17 2.73 -1.70
N ARG A 112 -9.67 2.46 -2.90
CA ARG A 112 -9.44 1.17 -3.57
C ARG A 112 -7.97 0.97 -3.88
N ARG A 113 -7.33 1.95 -4.55
CA ARG A 113 -5.91 1.85 -4.91
C ARG A 113 -5.03 1.60 -3.69
N LYS A 114 -5.22 2.36 -2.60
CA LYS A 114 -4.46 2.20 -1.34
C LYS A 114 -4.62 0.82 -0.72
N GLY A 115 -5.85 0.36 -0.54
CA GLY A 115 -6.11 -0.94 0.10
C GLY A 115 -5.64 -2.11 -0.77
N VAL A 116 -5.80 -2.03 -2.09
CA VAL A 116 -5.31 -3.05 -3.03
C VAL A 116 -3.80 -3.09 -3.06
N ALA A 117 -3.11 -1.94 -3.20
CA ALA A 117 -1.65 -1.88 -3.13
C ALA A 117 -1.12 -2.47 -1.81
N SER A 118 -1.77 -2.14 -0.69
CA SER A 118 -1.43 -2.71 0.62
C SER A 118 -1.67 -4.22 0.70
N THR A 119 -2.76 -4.71 0.10
CA THR A 119 -3.06 -6.16 0.02
C THR A 119 -1.98 -6.88 -0.77
N ILE A 120 -1.62 -6.36 -1.95
CA ILE A 120 -0.57 -6.94 -2.81
C ILE A 120 0.78 -6.97 -2.07
N LYS A 121 1.17 -5.88 -1.40
CA LYS A 121 2.38 -5.84 -0.59
C LYS A 121 2.35 -6.88 0.53
N ASN A 122 1.23 -7.00 1.24
CA ASN A 122 1.10 -7.92 2.35
C ASN A 122 1.20 -9.39 1.90
N VAL A 123 0.62 -9.76 0.76
CA VAL A 123 0.76 -11.12 0.22
C VAL A 123 2.16 -11.39 -0.33
N ALA A 124 2.89 -10.38 -0.78
CA ALA A 124 4.26 -10.52 -1.27
C ALA A 124 5.29 -10.90 -0.18
N PHE A 125 4.91 -10.91 1.10
CA PHE A 125 5.72 -11.53 2.16
C PHE A 125 5.78 -13.06 2.06
N GLU A 126 4.92 -13.69 1.26
CA GLU A 126 4.98 -15.13 0.97
C GLU A 126 5.99 -15.41 -0.14
N ILE A 127 7.28 -15.51 0.23
CA ILE A 127 8.39 -15.67 -0.73
C ILE A 127 8.21 -16.90 -1.62
N ALA A 128 7.63 -17.98 -1.07
CA ALA A 128 7.37 -19.21 -1.83
C ALA A 128 6.40 -19.01 -3.01
N SER A 129 5.62 -17.92 -3.00
CA SER A 129 4.67 -17.58 -4.06
C SER A 129 5.24 -16.60 -5.09
N HIS A 130 6.47 -16.10 -4.93
CA HIS A 130 7.07 -15.16 -5.90
C HIS A 130 7.12 -15.71 -7.33
N PRO A 131 7.42 -17.00 -7.60
CA PRO A 131 7.36 -17.54 -8.97
C PRO A 131 5.96 -17.36 -9.59
N ALA A 132 4.90 -17.66 -8.84
CA ALA A 132 3.51 -17.48 -9.29
C ALA A 132 3.18 -16.01 -9.59
N PHE A 133 3.76 -15.07 -8.82
CA PHE A 133 3.55 -13.63 -9.02
C PHE A 133 4.18 -13.16 -10.34
N LEU A 134 5.30 -13.76 -10.73
CA LEU A 134 6.11 -13.35 -11.88
C LEU A 134 5.75 -14.11 -13.16
N ALA A 135 5.08 -15.27 -13.05
CA ALA A 135 4.63 -16.07 -14.18
C ALA A 135 3.44 -15.43 -14.91
N GLU A 136 3.53 -15.36 -16.24
CA GLU A 136 2.55 -14.73 -17.12
C GLU A 136 1.20 -15.48 -17.17
N ASP A 137 1.22 -16.80 -16.96
CA ASP A 137 0.06 -17.69 -16.98
C ASP A 137 -0.54 -17.96 -15.59
N GLU A 138 0.00 -17.36 -14.54
CA GLU A 138 -0.50 -17.47 -13.16
C GLU A 138 -1.07 -16.13 -12.63
N ILE A 139 -0.40 -15.48 -11.68
CA ILE A 139 -0.89 -14.24 -11.06
C ILE A 139 -0.50 -13.02 -11.90
N ASN A 140 0.65 -13.05 -12.57
CA ASN A 140 1.19 -11.99 -13.42
C ASN A 140 1.02 -10.58 -12.80
N ILE A 141 1.71 -10.32 -11.68
CA ILE A 141 1.49 -9.11 -10.87
C ILE A 141 2.19 -7.87 -11.44
N LEU A 142 3.23 -8.05 -12.26
CA LEU A 142 4.15 -6.97 -12.63
C LEU A 142 3.47 -5.81 -13.38
N PRO A 143 2.57 -6.03 -14.37
CA PRO A 143 1.86 -4.93 -15.03
C PRO A 143 1.12 -4.04 -14.02
N TYR A 144 0.47 -4.66 -13.04
CA TYR A 144 -0.33 -3.97 -12.03
C TYR A 144 0.48 -3.24 -10.95
N LEU A 145 1.75 -3.59 -10.78
CA LEU A 145 2.70 -2.86 -9.93
C LEU A 145 3.38 -1.70 -10.66
N LEU A 146 3.66 -1.88 -11.95
CA LEU A 146 4.46 -0.93 -12.74
C LEU A 146 3.60 0.18 -13.35
N LEU A 147 2.38 -0.11 -13.79
CA LEU A 147 1.47 0.90 -14.37
C LEU A 147 1.22 2.09 -13.43
N PRO A 148 0.93 1.91 -12.12
CA PRO A 148 0.71 3.02 -11.20
C PRO A 148 1.92 3.91 -10.97
N ILE A 149 3.13 3.40 -11.19
CA ILE A 149 4.36 4.17 -11.01
C ILE A 149 4.93 4.69 -12.34
N THR A 150 4.28 4.39 -13.47
CA THR A 150 4.70 4.84 -14.80
C THR A 150 3.85 6.03 -15.26
N GLY A 151 4.48 7.04 -15.88
CA GLY A 151 3.79 8.16 -16.51
C GLY A 151 3.87 8.07 -18.04
N ASN A 152 3.85 9.23 -18.71
CA ASN A 152 3.93 9.34 -20.17
C ASN A 152 5.36 9.55 -20.67
N GLU A 153 6.34 8.93 -20.00
CA GLU A 153 7.75 9.04 -20.38
C GLU A 153 8.05 8.25 -21.66
N GLU A 154 9.06 8.72 -22.39
CA GLU A 154 9.62 7.99 -23.52
C GLU A 154 10.87 7.25 -23.05
N TYR A 155 10.93 5.95 -23.38
CA TYR A 155 12.12 5.11 -23.22
C TYR A 155 12.79 4.96 -24.59
N ASP A 156 14.09 4.69 -24.61
CA ASP A 156 14.75 4.39 -25.88
C ASP A 156 14.23 3.07 -26.49
N GLU A 157 14.44 2.88 -27.80
CA GLU A 157 13.88 1.74 -28.52
C GLU A 157 14.37 0.40 -27.99
N VAL A 158 15.59 0.33 -27.47
CA VAL A 158 16.18 -0.92 -26.96
C VAL A 158 15.61 -1.25 -25.58
N GLU A 159 15.55 -0.26 -24.68
CA GLU A 159 14.87 -0.39 -23.38
C GLU A 159 13.40 -0.80 -23.58
N MET A 160 12.69 -0.18 -24.52
CA MET A 160 11.27 -0.44 -24.77
C MET A 160 10.99 -1.85 -25.30
N LEU A 161 11.88 -2.42 -26.14
CA LEU A 161 11.70 -3.77 -26.70
C LEU A 161 11.66 -4.86 -25.63
N ASP A 162 12.44 -4.68 -24.56
CA ASP A 162 12.55 -5.64 -23.46
C ASP A 162 11.51 -5.38 -22.34
N MET A 163 10.80 -4.25 -22.36
CA MET A 163 9.74 -3.95 -21.39
C MET A 163 8.52 -4.85 -21.54
N LEU A 164 7.75 -5.00 -20.46
CA LEU A 164 6.43 -5.64 -20.51
C LEU A 164 5.54 -4.98 -21.57
N PRO A 165 4.77 -5.75 -22.36
CA PRO A 165 3.87 -5.21 -23.38
C PRO A 165 2.90 -4.15 -22.84
N ASP A 166 2.43 -4.31 -21.60
CA ASP A 166 1.52 -3.36 -20.93
C ASP A 166 2.14 -1.97 -20.68
N LEU A 167 3.47 -1.88 -20.66
CA LEU A 167 4.20 -0.61 -20.46
C LEU A 167 4.66 0.02 -21.78
N GLN A 168 4.50 -0.68 -22.90
CA GLN A 168 4.86 -0.15 -24.21
C GLN A 168 3.72 0.72 -24.75
N LEU A 169 4.09 1.80 -25.44
CA LEU A 169 3.15 2.67 -26.18
C LEU A 169 1.98 3.20 -25.32
N LEU A 170 2.29 3.59 -24.08
CA LEU A 170 1.30 4.20 -23.18
C LEU A 170 0.70 5.47 -23.79
N PRO A 171 -0.57 5.78 -23.48
CA PRO A 171 -1.22 6.96 -24.03
C PRO A 171 -0.58 8.25 -23.47
N PRO A 172 -0.62 9.36 -24.23
CA PRO A 172 0.09 10.60 -23.85
C PRO A 172 -0.44 11.27 -22.58
N ASP A 173 -1.66 10.92 -22.16
CA ASP A 173 -2.29 11.38 -20.92
C ASP A 173 -2.08 10.42 -19.72
N LYS A 174 -1.31 9.33 -19.90
CA LYS A 174 -0.93 8.44 -18.79
C LYS A 174 -0.18 9.21 -17.72
N LYS A 175 -0.61 9.03 -16.47
CA LYS A 175 0.00 9.62 -15.28
C LYS A 175 0.30 8.53 -14.26
N ARG A 176 1.33 8.78 -13.46
CA ARG A 176 1.53 8.06 -12.19
C ARG A 176 0.35 8.27 -11.26
N ASP A 177 0.20 7.40 -10.28
CA ASP A 177 -0.72 7.60 -9.18
C ASP A 177 -0.44 8.97 -8.53
N SER A 178 -1.50 9.70 -8.23
CA SER A 178 -1.38 10.98 -7.51
C SER A 178 -0.94 10.80 -6.06
N ASP A 179 -1.23 9.63 -5.46
CA ASP A 179 -0.88 9.33 -4.08
C ASP A 179 0.53 8.73 -3.97
N GLN A 180 1.42 9.50 -3.33
CA GLN A 180 2.83 9.10 -3.14
C GLN A 180 2.98 7.85 -2.27
N GLY A 181 2.08 7.61 -1.31
CA GLY A 181 2.09 6.39 -0.50
C GLY A 181 1.72 5.15 -1.31
N VAL A 182 0.87 5.28 -2.33
CA VAL A 182 0.57 4.19 -3.27
C VAL A 182 1.78 3.88 -4.14
N ILE A 183 2.43 4.91 -4.71
CA ILE A 183 3.68 4.74 -5.46
C ILE A 183 4.73 4.03 -4.61
N GLN A 184 4.99 4.52 -3.39
CA GLN A 184 5.94 3.92 -2.46
C GLN A 184 5.61 2.45 -2.19
N THR A 185 4.33 2.12 -1.96
CA THR A 185 3.88 0.75 -1.69
C THR A 185 4.19 -0.19 -2.85
N HIS A 186 4.00 0.26 -4.10
CA HIS A 186 4.35 -0.54 -5.28
C HIS A 186 5.86 -0.74 -5.43
N VAL A 187 6.67 0.30 -5.21
CA VAL A 187 8.14 0.19 -5.25
C VAL A 187 8.68 -0.73 -4.16
N GLU A 188 8.11 -0.65 -2.95
CA GLU A 188 8.46 -1.56 -1.85
C GLU A 188 8.02 -3.00 -2.14
N THR A 189 6.90 -3.20 -2.84
CA THR A 189 6.47 -4.54 -3.27
C THR A 189 7.42 -5.11 -4.31
N LEU A 190 7.87 -4.33 -5.29
CA LEU A 190 8.92 -4.73 -6.23
C LEU A 190 10.20 -5.11 -5.48
N THR A 191 10.56 -4.36 -4.43
CA THR A 191 11.70 -4.69 -3.57
C THR A 191 11.50 -6.04 -2.87
N LEU A 192 10.30 -6.36 -2.36
CA LEU A 192 10.04 -7.69 -1.80
C LEU A 192 10.25 -8.81 -2.82
N LEU A 193 9.83 -8.61 -4.08
CA LEU A 193 10.02 -9.59 -5.15
C LEU A 193 11.51 -9.84 -5.48
N THR A 194 12.41 -8.89 -5.19
CA THR A 194 13.86 -9.09 -5.34
C THR A 194 14.49 -10.01 -4.28
N THR A 195 13.71 -10.53 -3.33
CA THR A 195 14.22 -11.46 -2.30
C THR A 195 14.80 -12.72 -2.93
N THR A 196 14.19 -13.23 -3.99
CA THR A 196 14.70 -14.36 -4.76
C THR A 196 15.59 -13.89 -5.91
N ARG A 197 16.51 -14.75 -6.35
CA ARG A 197 17.32 -14.48 -7.54
C ARG A 197 16.45 -14.39 -8.80
N GLU A 198 15.53 -15.34 -8.97
CA GLU A 198 14.56 -15.35 -10.06
C GLU A 198 13.78 -14.03 -10.15
N GLY A 199 13.36 -13.47 -9.02
CA GLY A 199 12.71 -12.17 -8.99
C GLY A 199 13.62 -11.02 -9.42
N ARG A 200 14.90 -11.01 -9.02
CA ARG A 200 15.86 -10.00 -9.51
C ARG A 200 16.10 -10.14 -11.01
N ASP A 201 16.29 -11.37 -11.48
CA ASP A 201 16.56 -11.66 -12.89
C ASP A 201 15.36 -11.26 -13.75
N LYS A 202 14.12 -11.59 -13.34
CA LYS A 202 12.91 -11.18 -14.06
C LYS A 202 12.73 -9.66 -14.08
N LEU A 203 12.98 -8.97 -12.96
CA LEU A 203 12.89 -7.49 -12.90
C LEU A 203 13.95 -6.80 -13.79
N ARG A 204 15.15 -7.38 -13.94
CA ARG A 204 16.17 -6.90 -14.88
C ARG A 204 15.76 -7.17 -16.33
N GLU A 205 15.30 -8.39 -16.61
CA GLU A 205 14.85 -8.85 -17.93
C GLU A 205 13.80 -7.90 -18.50
N VAL A 206 12.77 -7.56 -17.71
CA VAL A 206 11.64 -6.72 -18.18
C VAL A 206 11.87 -5.22 -18.02
N LYS A 207 13.13 -4.79 -17.87
CA LYS A 207 13.56 -3.40 -17.75
C LYS A 207 12.78 -2.60 -16.69
N VAL A 208 12.72 -3.12 -15.46
CA VAL A 208 12.14 -2.36 -14.33
C VAL A 208 13.02 -1.17 -13.93
N TYR A 209 14.34 -1.25 -14.10
CA TYR A 209 15.26 -0.16 -13.73
C TYR A 209 14.91 1.20 -14.39
N PRO A 210 14.73 1.30 -15.72
CA PRO A 210 14.30 2.55 -16.35
C PRO A 210 13.02 3.14 -15.75
N VAL A 211 12.00 2.32 -15.47
CA VAL A 211 10.76 2.77 -14.83
C VAL A 211 11.03 3.40 -13.46
N ILE A 212 11.88 2.78 -12.65
CA ILE A 212 12.26 3.28 -11.32
C ILE A 212 13.11 4.55 -11.42
N ARG A 213 14.04 4.63 -12.38
CA ARG A 213 14.84 5.83 -12.67
C ARG A 213 13.93 7.02 -13.00
N GLU A 214 13.00 6.85 -13.94
CA GLU A 214 12.08 7.92 -14.35
C GLU A 214 11.14 8.34 -13.21
N THR A 215 10.71 7.37 -12.38
CA THR A 215 9.90 7.62 -11.18
C THR A 215 10.66 8.45 -10.18
N HIS A 216 11.87 8.04 -9.78
CA HIS A 216 12.73 8.77 -8.86
C HIS A 216 12.98 10.22 -9.32
N MET A 217 13.18 10.44 -10.62
CA MET A 217 13.41 11.78 -11.20
C MET A 217 12.19 12.70 -11.15
N ARG A 218 10.96 12.15 -11.20
CA ARG A 218 9.71 12.93 -11.31
C ARG A 218 8.94 13.08 -9.99
N VAL A 219 9.25 12.28 -8.99
CA VAL A 219 8.66 12.41 -7.65
C VAL A 219 9.53 13.33 -6.77
N GLU A 220 8.88 14.16 -5.96
CA GLU A 220 9.53 15.02 -4.96
C GLU A 220 9.48 14.42 -3.54
N ASN A 221 8.65 13.40 -3.33
CA ASN A 221 8.53 12.73 -2.04
C ASN A 221 9.79 11.91 -1.72
N GLU A 222 10.42 12.21 -0.59
CA GLU A 222 11.69 11.59 -0.18
C GLU A 222 11.52 10.10 0.14
N ASP A 223 10.40 9.68 0.74
CA ASP A 223 10.15 8.28 1.07
C ASP A 223 10.06 7.41 -0.21
N VAL A 224 9.44 7.94 -1.27
CA VAL A 224 9.39 7.29 -2.59
C VAL A 224 10.80 7.22 -3.20
N ARG A 225 11.59 8.30 -3.11
CA ARG A 225 12.96 8.30 -3.63
C ARG A 225 13.83 7.29 -2.91
N GLU A 226 13.76 7.22 -1.58
CA GLU A 226 14.46 6.22 -0.79
C GLU A 226 14.03 4.80 -1.18
N ALA A 227 12.73 4.56 -1.37
CA ALA A 227 12.25 3.26 -1.86
C ALA A 227 12.83 2.91 -3.23
N CYS A 228 12.92 3.87 -4.16
CA CYS A 228 13.54 3.69 -5.47
C CYS A 228 15.03 3.35 -5.34
N ASP A 229 15.76 4.10 -4.50
CA ASP A 229 17.20 3.88 -4.26
C ASP A 229 17.46 2.47 -3.73
N ARG A 230 16.66 2.02 -2.74
CA ARG A 230 16.77 0.66 -2.17
C ARG A 230 16.55 -0.41 -3.24
N LEU A 231 15.53 -0.25 -4.08
CA LEU A 231 15.25 -1.21 -5.16
C LEU A 231 16.41 -1.26 -6.17
N VAL A 232 16.90 -0.10 -6.62
CA VAL A 232 18.04 -0.04 -7.56
C VAL A 232 19.29 -0.67 -6.96
N GLN A 233 19.59 -0.40 -5.68
CA GLN A 233 20.73 -1.01 -5.00
C GLN A 233 20.67 -2.54 -4.98
N VAL A 234 19.49 -3.14 -4.89
CA VAL A 234 19.33 -4.60 -4.94
C VAL A 234 19.47 -5.12 -6.37
N LEU A 235 18.90 -4.43 -7.36
CA LEU A 235 19.01 -4.81 -8.77
C LEU A 235 20.44 -4.68 -9.31
N MET A 236 21.25 -3.77 -8.77
CA MET A 236 22.65 -3.56 -9.15
C MET A 236 23.63 -4.59 -8.57
N ARG A 237 23.20 -5.45 -7.64
CA ARG A 237 24.11 -6.44 -7.05
C ARG A 237 24.43 -7.54 -8.07
N ASP A 238 25.72 -7.78 -8.28
CA ASP A 238 26.19 -8.94 -9.03
C ASP A 238 25.79 -10.23 -8.31
N GLU A 239 25.38 -11.23 -9.08
CA GLU A 239 25.15 -12.58 -8.56
C GLU A 239 26.46 -13.38 -8.60
N GLU A 240 26.83 -14.06 -7.51
CA GLU A 240 27.99 -14.97 -7.53
C GLU A 240 27.76 -16.08 -8.57
N GLY A 241 28.52 -16.04 -9.68
CA GLY A 241 28.44 -17.00 -10.78
C GLY A 241 27.33 -16.76 -11.80
N GLY A 242 26.73 -15.56 -11.85
CA GLY A 242 25.71 -15.16 -12.83
C GLY A 242 26.21 -14.18 -13.90
N GLU A 243 25.31 -13.80 -14.80
CA GLU A 243 25.54 -12.76 -15.82
C GLU A 243 25.90 -11.42 -15.15
N GLU A 244 26.84 -10.69 -15.76
CA GLU A 244 27.19 -9.33 -15.32
C GLU A 244 25.94 -8.43 -15.38
N VAL A 245 25.74 -7.61 -14.35
CA VAL A 245 24.65 -6.63 -14.32
C VAL A 245 24.80 -5.67 -15.51
N ASP A 246 23.68 -5.31 -16.15
CA ASP A 246 23.64 -4.38 -17.28
C ASP A 246 24.45 -3.10 -16.97
N GLN A 247 25.45 -2.81 -17.80
CA GLN A 247 26.38 -1.68 -17.63
C GLN A 247 25.67 -0.31 -17.66
N GLY A 248 24.40 -0.27 -18.07
CA GLY A 248 23.54 0.92 -18.03
C GLY A 248 22.96 1.26 -16.66
N MET A 249 22.99 0.36 -15.66
CA MET A 249 22.46 0.65 -14.33
C MET A 249 23.45 1.47 -13.49
N THR A 250 23.01 2.63 -13.01
CA THR A 250 23.78 3.45 -12.07
C THR A 250 22.96 3.80 -10.83
N ALA A 251 23.65 4.01 -9.71
CA ALA A 251 23.04 4.53 -8.49
C ALA A 251 22.33 5.86 -8.79
N LEU A 252 21.12 6.02 -8.26
CA LEU A 252 20.32 7.23 -8.47
C LEU A 252 20.96 8.38 -7.67
N SER A 253 21.21 9.51 -8.33
CA SER A 253 21.77 10.69 -7.66
C SER A 253 20.66 11.47 -6.97
N SER A 254 20.76 11.70 -5.66
CA SER A 254 19.88 12.65 -4.99
C SER A 254 20.24 14.07 -5.48
N SER A 255 19.38 14.67 -6.31
CA SER A 255 19.50 16.10 -6.63
C SER A 255 19.08 16.92 -5.42
N SER A 256 19.92 16.91 -4.38
CA SER A 256 19.82 17.85 -3.28
C SER A 256 20.23 19.22 -3.81
N ASN A 257 19.29 19.99 -4.33
CA ASN A 257 19.47 21.40 -4.62
C ASN A 257 19.56 22.18 -3.29
N ARG A 258 20.59 21.91 -2.48
CA ARG A 258 21.04 22.82 -1.43
C ARG A 258 21.79 23.94 -2.13
N GLY A 259 21.04 24.97 -2.52
CA GLY A 259 21.60 26.24 -2.92
C GLY A 259 22.66 26.67 -1.90
N ARG A 260 23.92 26.73 -2.37
CA ARG A 260 25.02 27.37 -1.66
C ARG A 260 24.68 28.84 -1.48
N ILE A 261 24.20 29.22 -0.30
CA ILE A 261 24.21 30.62 0.14
C ILE A 261 25.57 30.85 0.80
N ALA A 262 26.31 31.81 0.25
CA ALA A 262 27.60 32.27 0.72
C ALA A 262 27.50 32.94 2.10
N ASP A 263 28.60 32.83 2.86
CA ASP A 263 28.94 33.49 4.12
C ASP A 263 28.34 34.91 4.28
N THR A 264 27.82 35.25 5.47
CA THR A 264 28.46 36.04 6.57
C THR A 264 27.39 36.45 7.63
N PRO A 265 27.73 36.99 8.83
CA PRO A 265 28.31 36.37 10.03
C PRO A 265 27.35 36.29 11.25
N GLN A 266 27.83 35.56 12.26
CA GLN A 266 27.30 35.30 13.60
C GLN A 266 26.68 36.49 14.35
N HIS A 267 25.53 36.25 15.01
CA HIS A 267 25.25 36.84 16.31
C HIS A 267 24.51 35.85 17.24
N ARG A 268 24.94 35.88 18.51
CA ARG A 268 24.64 34.99 19.65
C ARG A 268 23.18 34.96 20.13
N GLY A 269 22.84 33.82 20.76
CA GLY A 269 21.78 33.62 21.76
C GLY A 269 20.72 32.64 21.25
N GLY A 270 20.33 31.54 21.88
CA GLY A 270 20.50 31.04 23.24
C GLY A 270 19.22 30.22 23.55
N GLY A 271 19.37 28.98 24.01
CA GLY A 271 18.30 28.22 24.69
C GLY A 271 17.30 27.46 23.82
N ALA A 272 17.48 26.14 23.69
CA ALA A 272 16.45 25.21 23.24
C ALA A 272 15.50 24.88 24.42
N GLY A 273 14.24 25.28 24.29
CA GLY A 273 13.15 24.93 25.20
C GLY A 273 12.53 23.58 24.83
N SER A 274 12.70 22.63 25.75
CA SER A 274 11.97 21.38 25.87
C SER A 274 10.48 21.66 26.14
N TRP A 275 9.58 21.12 25.33
CA TRP A 275 8.14 21.15 25.59
C TRP A 275 7.63 19.71 25.75
N ALA A 276 7.74 19.22 26.98
CA ALA A 276 7.03 18.05 27.48
C ALA A 276 6.33 18.45 28.80
N ARG A 277 5.05 18.05 28.90
CA ARG A 277 4.15 18.14 30.08
C ARG A 277 3.62 19.51 30.49
N GLY A 278 2.34 19.74 30.18
CA GLY A 278 1.45 20.56 31.00
C GLY A 278 0.77 19.68 32.05
N GLN A 279 1.04 19.98 33.32
CA GLN A 279 0.16 19.68 34.46
C GLN A 279 -0.53 20.98 34.83
N VAL A 280 -1.82 20.87 35.15
CA VAL A 280 -2.66 21.93 35.70
C VAL A 280 -2.39 21.96 37.21
N GLU A 281 -1.98 23.11 37.74
CA GLU A 281 -1.94 23.41 39.18
C GLU A 281 -3.21 24.20 39.52
N GLU A 282 -3.92 23.75 40.55
CA GLU A 282 -5.00 24.50 41.22
C GLU A 282 -4.37 25.25 42.41
N GLU A 283 -4.76 26.51 42.57
CA GLU A 283 -4.27 27.47 43.56
C GLU A 283 -4.80 27.14 44.97
N GLU A 284 -3.91 27.25 45.97
CA GLU A 284 -4.22 27.26 47.40
C GLU A 284 -4.65 28.67 47.82
N ASP A 285 -5.75 28.77 48.58
CA ASP A 285 -6.09 29.95 49.39
C ASP A 285 -6.10 29.53 50.87
N ASP A 286 -5.33 30.30 51.65
CA ASP A 286 -5.13 30.22 53.10
C ASP A 286 -6.41 30.56 53.89
N ASP A 287 -6.56 29.97 55.09
CA ASP A 287 -7.13 30.67 56.26
C ASP A 287 -6.70 29.95 57.56
N ASP A 288 -6.03 30.74 58.40
CA ASP A 288 -5.36 30.40 59.67
C ASP A 288 -6.32 30.41 60.90
N ASP A 289 -5.78 29.82 61.98
CA ASP A 289 -6.01 30.08 63.41
C ASP A 289 -7.19 29.40 64.16
N ASP A 290 -6.81 28.37 64.94
CA ASP A 290 -7.47 27.89 66.17
C ASP A 290 -6.57 28.24 67.38
N ASP A 291 -7.07 29.03 68.35
CA ASP A 291 -6.88 28.83 69.81
C ASP A 291 -7.44 30.01 70.63
N ASP A 292 -8.45 29.75 71.50
CA ASP A 292 -8.49 30.08 72.94
C ASP A 292 -9.94 30.18 73.50
N ASP A 293 -10.36 29.11 74.16
CA ASP A 293 -10.91 29.03 75.52
C ASP A 293 -11.58 30.27 76.19
N LYS A 294 -12.90 30.19 76.47
CA LYS A 294 -13.53 30.18 77.85
C LYS A 294 -15.03 30.51 77.89
N ILE A 295 -15.84 29.46 78.06
CA ILE A 295 -16.79 29.19 79.17
C ILE A 295 -17.52 30.38 79.87
N VAL A 296 -18.86 30.42 79.63
CA VAL A 296 -20.04 30.43 80.55
C VAL A 296 -20.55 31.73 81.24
N GLU A 297 -21.83 32.01 80.89
CA GLU A 297 -22.99 32.60 81.61
C GLU A 297 -22.80 33.72 82.65
N VAL A 298 -23.49 34.86 82.47
CA VAL A 298 -24.85 35.19 82.96
C VAL A 298 -25.39 36.39 82.17
#